data_AF-A0A257VSG1-F1
#
_entry.id   AF-A0A257VSG1-F1
#
_cell.length_a   1.000
_cell.length_b   1.000
_cell.length_c   1.000
_cell.angle_alpha   90.00
_cell.angle_beta   90.00
_cell.angle_gamma   90.00
#
_symmetry.space_group_name_H-M   'P 1'
#
loop_
_entity.id
_entity.type
_entity.pdbx_description
1 polymer ?
#
loop_
_entity_poly.entity_id
_entity_poly.type
_entity_poly.pdbx_seq_one_letter_code
_entity_poly.pdbx_strand_id
1 'polypeptide(L)' 'TGHSIGEEVHGSGANMDNLETHDERRVIPWTCFSVEPGVYLPEFGIRSEINMFIGDTEARVTGEKQEKMLLI' A
#
# COMPACT_ATOMS: atom_id res chain seq x y z
N THR A 1 -4.62 1.73 4.61
CA THR A 1 -3.37 1.34 5.28
C THR A 1 -2.48 0.64 4.29
N GLY A 2 -1.18 0.67 4.54
CA GLY A 2 -0.18 -0.09 3.80
C GLY A 2 1.19 0.14 4.42
N HIS A 3 2.20 -0.59 3.95
CA HIS A 3 3.53 -0.60 4.53
C HIS A 3 4.59 -0.23 3.49
N SER A 4 5.73 0.30 3.96
CA SER A 4 6.91 0.43 3.12
C SER A 4 7.34 -0.95 2.60
N ILE A 5 7.86 -0.98 1.36
CA ILE A 5 8.38 -2.17 0.70
C ILE A 5 9.82 -1.88 0.27
N GLY A 6 10.73 -2.80 0.55
CA GLY A 6 12.13 -2.74 0.13
C GLY A 6 12.66 -4.14 -0.17
N GLU A 7 13.86 -4.45 0.31
CA GLU A 7 14.36 -5.83 0.32
C GLU A 7 13.51 -6.74 1.22
N GLU A 8 12.91 -6.17 2.25
CA GLU A 8 11.89 -6.81 3.10
C GLU A 8 10.49 -6.40 2.63
N VAL A 9 9.53 -7.34 2.78
CA VAL A 9 8.13 -7.08 2.44
C VAL A 9 7.59 -5.93 3.28
N HIS A 10 7.83 -5.92 4.59
CA HIS A 10 7.53 -4.80 5.48
C HIS A 10 8.82 -4.04 5.82
N GLY A 11 9.16 -3.07 4.97
CA GLY A 11 10.40 -2.30 5.10
C GLY A 11 10.36 -1.22 6.19
N SER A 12 11.51 -0.57 6.38
CA SER A 12 11.67 0.47 7.42
C SER A 12 11.30 1.90 6.98
N GLY A 13 10.83 2.08 5.74
CA GLY A 13 10.41 3.39 5.22
C GLY A 13 9.07 3.86 5.78
N ALA A 14 8.51 4.93 5.19
CA ALA A 14 7.22 5.47 5.60
C ALA A 14 6.08 4.49 5.30
N ASN A 15 5.19 4.28 6.28
CA ASN A 15 3.98 3.48 6.14
C ASN A 15 2.79 4.40 5.87
N MET A 16 1.75 3.87 5.22
CA MET A 16 0.50 4.59 5.01
C MET A 16 -0.43 4.34 6.18
N ASP A 17 -0.04 4.80 7.37
CA ASP A 17 -0.67 4.43 8.64
C ASP A 17 -1.07 5.64 9.50
N ASN A 18 -2.32 5.58 9.97
CA ASN A 18 -2.86 6.46 11.01
C ASN A 18 -3.85 5.70 11.91
N LEU A 19 -3.74 4.36 11.95
CA LEU A 19 -4.59 3.48 12.74
C LEU A 19 -3.79 2.82 13.86
N GLU A 20 -2.68 2.17 13.54
CA GLU A 20 -1.81 1.52 14.54
C GLU A 20 -0.84 2.54 15.14
N THR A 21 -0.28 3.39 14.27
CA THR A 21 0.62 4.49 14.60
C THR A 21 0.25 5.75 13.83
N HIS A 22 0.54 6.94 14.39
CA HIS A 22 0.50 8.19 13.63
C HIS A 22 1.83 8.35 12.90
N ASP A 23 1.95 7.77 11.70
CA ASP A 23 3.22 7.79 10.97
C ASP A 23 3.46 9.13 10.28
N GLU A 24 4.34 9.95 10.87
CA GLU A 24 4.71 11.27 10.34
C GLU A 24 5.90 11.22 9.36
N ARG A 25 6.46 10.02 9.09
CA ARG A 25 7.59 9.90 8.15
C ARG A 25 7.15 10.33 6.75
N ARG A 26 8.01 11.11 6.09
CA ARG A 26 7.71 11.58 4.73
C ARG A 26 7.93 10.47 3.71
N VAL A 27 6.99 10.35 2.79
CA VAL A 27 7.22 9.66 1.52
C VAL A 27 8.27 10.44 0.73
N ILE A 28 9.34 9.76 0.28
CA ILE A 28 10.46 10.37 -0.44
C ILE A 28 10.73 9.61 -1.75
N PRO A 29 11.40 10.26 -2.73
CA PRO A 29 11.81 9.59 -3.96
C PRO A 29 12.59 8.30 -3.72
N TRP A 30 12.46 7.37 -4.65
CA TRP A 30 13.11 6.06 -4.68
C TRP A 30 12.66 5.10 -3.56
N THR A 31 11.45 5.30 -3.05
CA THR A 31 10.80 4.38 -2.11
C THR A 31 9.60 3.67 -2.73
N CYS A 32 9.24 2.52 -2.17
CA CYS A 32 8.06 1.76 -2.53
C CYS A 32 7.20 1.53 -1.29
N PHE A 33 5.89 1.47 -1.46
CA PHE A 33 4.93 1.09 -0.41
C PHE A 33 3.65 0.49 -1.00
N SER A 34 2.95 -0.33 -0.22
CA SER A 34 1.62 -0.82 -0.56
C SER A 34 0.55 0.25 -0.27
N VAL A 35 -0.51 0.25 -1.07
CA VAL A 35 -1.80 0.85 -0.72
C VAL A 35 -2.82 -0.27 -0.75
N GLU A 36 -3.25 -0.70 0.44
CA GLU A 36 -4.01 -1.94 0.60
C GLU A 36 -5.21 -1.81 1.56
N PRO A 37 -6.13 -0.86 1.32
CA PRO A 37 -7.33 -0.75 2.15
C PRO A 37 -8.16 -2.04 2.10
N GLY A 38 -8.69 -2.42 3.25
CA GLY A 38 -9.59 -3.55 3.38
C GLY A 38 -10.74 -3.28 4.32
N VAL A 39 -11.84 -4.00 4.11
CA VAL A 39 -13.02 -4.03 4.98
C VAL A 39 -13.29 -5.48 5.34
N TYR A 40 -13.45 -5.73 6.63
CA TYR A 40 -13.61 -7.07 7.18
C TYR A 40 -14.87 -7.09 8.04
N LEU A 41 -15.84 -7.92 7.64
CA LEU A 41 -17.05 -8.26 8.38
C LEU A 41 -16.90 -9.70 8.93
N PRO A 42 -17.75 -10.13 9.87
CA PRO A 42 -17.62 -11.47 10.45
C PRO A 42 -17.66 -12.61 9.42
N GLU A 43 -18.45 -12.48 8.36
CA GLU A 43 -18.65 -13.52 7.36
C GLU A 43 -17.75 -13.39 6.13
N PHE A 44 -17.25 -12.18 5.83
CA PHE A 44 -16.38 -11.95 4.68
C PHE A 44 -15.46 -10.76 4.86
N GLY A 45 -14.37 -10.75 4.10
CA GLY A 45 -13.47 -9.61 4.00
C GLY A 45 -13.03 -9.38 2.57
N ILE A 46 -12.68 -8.14 2.28
CA ILE A 46 -12.07 -7.73 1.01
C ILE A 46 -10.89 -6.82 1.30
N ARG A 47 -9.81 -7.02 0.54
CA ARG A 47 -8.67 -6.11 0.45
C ARG A 47 -8.27 -6.02 -1.02
N SER A 48 -8.00 -4.81 -1.47
CA SER A 48 -7.38 -4.58 -2.78
C SER A 48 -6.06 -3.89 -2.54
N GLU A 49 -4.99 -4.44 -3.10
CA GLU A 49 -3.63 -3.99 -2.88
C GLU A 49 -2.98 -3.62 -4.21
N ILE A 50 -2.32 -2.48 -4.21
CA ILE A 50 -1.41 -2.05 -5.27
C ILE A 50 -0.09 -1.60 -4.65
N ASN A 51 0.99 -1.72 -5.41
CA ASN A 51 2.30 -1.20 -5.02
C ASN A 51 2.58 0.11 -5.73
N MET A 52 2.96 1.11 -4.95
CA MET A 52 3.31 2.45 -5.42
C MET A 52 4.83 2.61 -5.37
N PHE A 53 5.43 3.04 -6.48
CA PHE A 53 6.82 3.47 -6.53
C PHE A 53 6.90 4.98 -6.72
N ILE A 54 7.72 5.64 -5.91
CA ILE A 54 7.90 7.09 -5.94
C ILE A 54 9.18 7.42 -6.69
N GLY A 55 9.06 8.07 -7.84
CA GLY A 55 10.19 8.65 -8.55
C GLY A 55 10.48 10.08 -8.10
N ASP A 56 11.40 10.76 -8.76
CA ASP A 56 11.80 12.13 -8.40
C ASP A 56 10.64 13.15 -8.51
N THR A 57 9.69 12.91 -9.43
CA THR A 57 8.63 13.86 -9.76
C THR A 57 7.23 13.28 -9.75
N GLU A 58 7.09 11.95 -9.73
CA GLU A 58 5.80 11.28 -9.81
C GLU A 58 5.74 10.02 -8.95
N ALA A 59 4.54 9.64 -8.56
CA ALA A 59 4.23 8.35 -7.96
C ALA A 59 3.51 7.49 -9.01
N ARG A 60 3.92 6.23 -9.17
CA ARG A 60 3.33 5.31 -10.15
C ARG A 60 2.97 3.96 -9.53
N VAL A 61 1.88 3.38 -10.02
CA VAL A 61 1.54 1.98 -9.73
C VAL A 61 2.51 1.08 -10.48
N THR A 62 3.01 0.01 -9.85
CA THR A 62 4.00 -0.89 -10.46
C THR A 62 3.44 -2.22 -10.95
N GLY A 63 2.14 -2.47 -10.75
CA GLY A 63 1.45 -3.68 -11.20
C GLY A 63 0.05 -3.38 -11.75
N GLU A 64 -0.68 -4.45 -12.07
CA GLU A 64 -2.06 -4.37 -12.53
C GLU A 64 -2.99 -3.92 -11.41
N LYS A 65 -4.00 -3.12 -11.75
CA LYS A 65 -5.04 -2.67 -10.82
C LYS A 65 -6.32 -3.46 -11.07
N GLN A 66 -6.81 -4.11 -10.03
CA GLN A 66 -8.12 -4.76 -10.09
C GLN A 66 -9.24 -3.72 -10.05
N GLU A 67 -9.99 -3.58 -11.14
CA GLU A 67 -11.08 -2.59 -11.25
C GLU A 67 -12.46 -3.15 -10.86
N LYS A 68 -12.60 -4.47 -10.73
CA LYS A 68 -13.88 -5.14 -10.48
C LYS A 68 -13.73 -6.41 -9.68
N MET A 69 -14.82 -6.78 -8.99
CA MET A 69 -14.96 -8.10 -8.40
C MET A 69 -15.07 -9.17 -9.49
N LEU A 70 -14.46 -10.31 -9.24
CA LEU A 70 -14.53 -11.47 -10.11
C LEU A 70 -15.38 -12.54 -9.42
N LEU A 71 -16.32 -13.11 -10.17
CA LEU A 71 -16.97 -14.36 -9.81
C LEU A 71 -16.16 -15.48 -10.47
N ILE A 72 -15.70 -16.43 -9.66
CA ILE A 72 -14.87 -17.56 -10.07
C ILE A 72 -15.75 -18.81 -10.18
#